data_AF-A0A211YMD4-F1
#
_entry.id   AF-A0A211YMD4-F1
#
_cell.length_a   1.000
_cell.length_b   1.000
_cell.length_c   1.000
_cell.angle_alpha   90.00
_cell.angle_beta   90.00
_cell.angle_gamma   90.00
#
_symmetry.space_group_name_H-M   'P 1'
#
loop_
_entity.id
_entity.type
_entity.pdbx_description
1 polymer ?
#
loop_
_entity_poly.entity_id
_entity_poly.type
_entity_poly.pdbx_seq_one_letter_code
_entity_poly.pdbx_strand_id
1 'polypeptide(L)' 'MTAVPRFVISVAVTRHGIYVDVSRNGAFFDEAEFETSDEGAFISYMKWLAERIYDELEEEG' A
#
# COMPACT_ATOMS: atom_id res chain seq x y z
N MET A 1 -22.77 -5.58 12.91
CA MET A 1 -21.32 -5.43 13.12
C MET A 1 -20.79 -4.64 11.95
N THR A 2 -20.36 -3.40 12.16
CA THR A 2 -19.51 -2.71 11.18
C THR A 2 -18.17 -3.44 11.20
N ALA A 3 -17.76 -3.97 10.04
CA ALA A 3 -16.44 -4.59 9.93
C ALA A 3 -15.40 -3.48 10.12
N VAL A 4 -14.43 -3.69 11.00
CA VAL A 4 -13.31 -2.75 11.14
C VAL A 4 -12.54 -2.77 9.81
N PRO A 5 -12.42 -1.65 9.09
CA PRO A 5 -11.67 -1.61 7.85
C PRO A 5 -10.22 -2.04 8.10
N ARG A 6 -9.78 -3.07 7.36
CA ARG A 6 -8.43 -3.61 7.45
C ARG A 6 -7.71 -3.50 6.12
N PHE A 7 -6.57 -2.83 6.15
CA PHE A 7 -5.63 -2.78 5.04
C PHE A 7 -4.49 -3.77 5.27
N VAL A 8 -4.06 -4.44 4.22
CA VAL A 8 -2.89 -5.31 4.21
C VAL A 8 -1.98 -4.84 3.10
N ILE A 9 -0.72 -4.57 3.45
CA ILE A 9 0.33 -4.19 2.51
C ILE A 9 1.29 -5.37 2.39
N SER A 10 1.40 -5.93 1.20
CA SER A 10 2.30 -7.02 0.85
C SER A 10 3.46 -6.45 0.03
N VAL A 11 4.69 -6.66 0.47
CA VAL A 11 5.89 -6.22 -0.25
C VAL A 11 6.71 -7.43 -0.67
N ALA A 12 6.99 -7.56 -1.96
CA ALA A 12 7.87 -8.57 -2.52
C ALA A 12 9.10 -7.91 -3.15
N VAL A 13 10.29 -8.31 -2.69
CA VAL A 13 11.56 -7.87 -3.28
C VAL A 13 12.11 -9.02 -4.12
N THR A 14 12.40 -8.73 -5.38
CA THR A 14 12.92 -9.71 -6.35
C THR A 14 14.22 -9.19 -6.96
N ARG A 15 14.87 -9.97 -7.84
CA ARG A 15 16.01 -9.46 -8.63
C ARG A 15 15.61 -8.34 -9.60
N HIS A 16 14.32 -8.21 -9.90
CA HIS A 16 13.78 -7.33 -10.92
C HIS A 16 13.25 -6.02 -10.36
N GLY A 17 12.97 -5.95 -9.06
CA GLY A 17 12.32 -4.80 -8.45
C GLY A 17 11.67 -5.12 -7.11
N ILE A 18 11.00 -4.10 -6.58
CA ILE A 18 10.14 -4.13 -5.40
C ILE A 18 8.70 -4.02 -5.90
N TYR A 19 7.86 -4.97 -5.50
CA TYR A 19 6.43 -4.98 -5.79
C TYR A 19 5.67 -4.74 -4.50
N VAL A 20 4.72 -3.82 -4.53
CA VAL A 20 3.80 -3.54 -3.43
C VAL A 20 2.39 -3.83 -3.91
N ASP A 21 1.68 -4.67 -3.16
CA ASP A 21 0.25 -4.94 -3.34
C ASP A 21 -0.48 -4.54 -2.07
N VAL A 22 -1.58 -3.81 -2.23
CA VAL A 22 -2.40 -3.30 -1.13
C VAL A 22 -3.81 -3.82 -1.31
N SER A 23 -4.32 -4.45 -0.25
CA SER A 23 -5.70 -4.93 -0.21
C SER A 23 -6.47 -4.36 0.97
N ARG A 24 -7.75 -4.08 0.73
CA ARG A 24 -8.73 -3.64 1.74
C ARG A 24 -9.77 -4.74 1.92
N ASN A 25 -9.84 -5.33 3.11
CA ASN A 25 -10.75 -6.44 3.42
C ASN A 25 -10.70 -7.60 2.39
N GLY A 26 -9.52 -7.84 1.80
CA GLY A 26 -9.30 -8.86 0.76
C GLY A 26 -9.68 -8.44 -0.66
N ALA A 27 -10.14 -7.21 -0.87
CA ALA A 27 -10.32 -6.61 -2.20
C ALA A 27 -9.08 -5.79 -2.59
N PHE A 28 -8.77 -5.74 -3.88
CA PHE A 28 -7.72 -4.88 -4.43
C PHE A 28 -7.95 -3.41 -4.02
N PHE A 29 -6.88 -2.74 -3.61
CA PHE A 29 -6.90 -1.32 -3.27
C PHE A 29 -5.89 -0.53 -4.11
N ASP A 30 -4.63 -0.98 -4.14
CA ASP A 30 -3.54 -0.30 -4.86
C ASP A 30 -2.40 -1.27 -5.17
N GLU A 31 -1.57 -0.95 -6.16
CA GLU A 31 -0.34 -1.67 -6.46
C GLU A 31 0.73 -0.74 -7.03
N ALA A 32 2.00 -1.07 -6.79
CA ALA A 32 3.11 -0.37 -7.40
C ALA A 32 4.34 -1.26 -7.58
N GLU A 33 5.13 -0.95 -8.60
CA GLU A 33 6.40 -1.59 -8.92
C GLU A 33 7.52 -0.54 -8.97
N PHE A 34 8.66 -0.86 -8.37
CA PHE A 34 9.84 0.01 -8.30
C PHE A 34 11.10 -0.77 -8.70
N GLU A 35 12.02 -0.11 -9.38
CA GLU A 35 13.37 -0.64 -9.52
C GLU A 35 14.09 -0.60 -8.17
N THR A 36 14.92 -1.61 -7.87
CA THR A 36 15.67 -1.65 -6.60
C THR A 36 16.66 -0.50 -6.44
N SER A 37 17.05 0.14 -7.54
CA SER A 37 17.91 1.34 -7.57
C SER A 37 17.16 2.62 -7.23
N ASP A 38 15.83 2.62 -7.23
CA ASP A 38 14.99 3.79 -6.99
C ASP A 38 14.32 3.75 -5.61
N GLU A 39 15.16 3.77 -4.56
CA GLU A 39 14.70 3.84 -3.16
C GLU A 39 13.81 5.07 -2.91
N GLY A 40 14.09 6.18 -3.61
CA GLY A 40 13.36 7.43 -3.46
C GLY A 40 11.91 7.31 -3.88
N ALA A 41 11.63 6.68 -5.02
CA ALA A 41 10.27 6.43 -5.49
C ALA A 41 9.51 5.50 -4.54
N PHE A 42 10.14 4.42 -4.07
CA PHE A 42 9.52 3.49 -3.12
C PHE A 42 9.14 4.17 -1.80
N ILE A 43 10.06 4.94 -1.19
CA ILE A 43 9.77 5.66 0.06
C ILE A 43 8.66 6.69 -0.14
N SER A 44 8.67 7.40 -1.28
CA SER A 44 7.65 8.41 -1.59
C SER A 44 6.27 7.76 -1.74
N TYR A 45 6.19 6.60 -2.39
CA TYR A 45 4.96 5.82 -2.49
C TYR A 45 4.46 5.35 -1.13
N MET A 46 5.34 4.79 -0.28
CA MET A 46 4.93 4.31 1.06
C MET A 46 4.40 5.44 1.95
N LYS A 47 4.94 6.67 1.83
CA LYS A 47 4.40 7.84 2.53
C LYS A 47 3.01 8.21 2.05
N TRP A 48 2.85 8.36 0.72
CA TRP A 48 1.56 8.66 0.11
C TRP A 48 0.51 7.59 0.44
N LEU A 49 0.88 6.32 0.40
CA LEU A 49 -0.01 5.21 0.72
C LEU A 49 -0.50 5.26 2.17
N ALA A 50 0.38 5.62 3.11
CA ALA A 50 0.02 5.75 4.52
C ALA A 50 -0.99 6.89 4.75
N GLU A 51 -0.78 8.05 4.11
CA GLU A 51 -1.72 9.18 4.15
C GLU A 51 -3.07 8.80 3.56
N ARG A 52 -3.07 8.17 2.38
CA ARG A 52 -4.29 7.71 1.72
C ARG A 52 -5.08 6.70 2.56
N ILE A 53 -4.40 5.71 3.16
CA ILE A 53 -5.07 4.72 4.02
C ILE A 53 -5.65 5.42 5.27
N TYR A 54 -4.94 6.41 5.81
CA TYR A 54 -5.43 7.17 6.96
C TYR A 54 -6.72 7.95 6.62
N ASP A 55 -6.74 8.65 5.48
CA ASP A 55 -7.92 9.40 5.02
C ASP A 55 -9.13 8.46 4.81
N GLU A 56 -8.92 7.29 4.20
CA GLU A 56 -9.97 6.27 4.00
C GLU A 56 -10.53 5.72 5.33
N LEU A 57 -9.71 5.69 6.38
CA LEU A 57 -10.15 5.27 7.72
C LEU A 57 -10.92 6.39 8.44
N GLU A 58 -10.59 7.66 8.21
CA GLU A 58 -11.33 8.81 8.77
C GLU A 58 -12.69 9.00 8.11
N GLU A 59 -12.83 8.79 6.80
CA GLU A 59 -14.11 8.92 6.10
C GLU A 59 -15.18 7.88 6.54
N GLU A 60 -14.75 6.77 7.13
CA GLU A 60 -15.62 5.66 7.56
C GLU A 60 -15.96 5.65 9.06
N GLY A 61 -15.35 6.53 9.86
CA GLY A 61 -15.53 6.64 11.32
C GLY A 61 -16.56 7.68 11.73
#